data_AF-A0A832M4S9-F1
#
_entry.id   AF-A0A832M4S9-F1
#
_cell.length_a   1.000
_cell.length_b   1.000
_cell.length_c   1.000
_cell.angle_alpha   90.00
_cell.angle_beta   90.00
_cell.angle_gamma   90.00
#
_symmetry.space_group_name_H-M   'P 1'
#
loop_
_entity.id
_entity.type
_entity.pdbx_description
1 polymer ?
#
loop_
_entity_poly.entity_id
_entity_poly.type
_entity_poly.pdbx_seq_one_letter_code
_entity_poly.pdbx_strand_id
1 'polypeptide(L)'
;MKKQFLTQMGLPLVAVIFLGSVTAQGLKAIAEAEPIWYNCLTREVFTPEKQAWCDRWKILQNGTYLVPSSLDLNPQYIKVTLKNGRYQQEDGKFFVELVNQKGWMTLGDLNNDGKKDAAVIFGVALDPNGKSVATYLTAMLDVDSKPRALIPVRLGERIILNGPIMLNQAGAITVPFLTSKEVINRVYVMHEALKENILKQQP
;
A
#
# COMPACT_ATOMS: atom_id res chain seq x y z
N MET A 1 -24.00 -45.85 38.00
CA MET A 1 -23.78 -45.76 36.54
C MET A 1 -23.29 -44.35 36.20
N LYS A 2 -21.99 -44.19 35.89
CA LYS A 2 -21.34 -42.89 35.62
C LYS A 2 -21.44 -42.57 34.12
N LYS A 3 -22.02 -41.43 33.76
CA LYS A 3 -22.01 -40.90 32.38
C LYS A 3 -20.75 -40.06 32.17
N GLN A 4 -19.93 -40.43 31.19
CA GLN A 4 -18.78 -39.64 30.74
C GLN A 4 -19.25 -38.65 29.67
N PHE A 5 -18.98 -37.36 29.88
CA PHE A 5 -19.10 -36.32 28.87
C PHE A 5 -17.72 -36.13 28.23
N LEU A 6 -17.63 -36.34 26.91
CA LEU A 6 -16.46 -35.98 26.10
C LEU A 6 -16.65 -34.56 25.57
N THR A 7 -15.83 -33.63 26.04
CA THR A 7 -15.77 -32.26 25.52
C THR A 7 -14.78 -32.21 24.36
N GLN A 8 -15.29 -31.95 23.16
CA GLN A 8 -14.52 -31.82 21.93
C GLN A 8 -13.87 -30.42 21.91
N MET A 9 -12.54 -30.35 22.04
CA MET A 9 -11.78 -29.11 21.86
C MET A 9 -11.55 -28.85 20.37
N GLY A 10 -12.23 -27.86 19.81
CA GLY A 10 -11.97 -27.35 18.46
C GLY A 10 -10.76 -26.42 18.48
N LEU A 11 -9.69 -26.80 17.76
CA LEU A 11 -8.55 -25.95 17.46
C LEU A 11 -8.94 -24.95 16.34
N PRO A 12 -8.71 -23.63 16.51
CA PRO A 12 -8.90 -22.68 15.43
C PRO A 12 -7.71 -22.75 14.45
N LEU A 13 -8.05 -22.99 13.19
CA LEU A 13 -7.14 -22.96 12.05
C LEU A 13 -6.77 -21.49 11.76
N VAL A 14 -5.59 -21.04 12.18
CA VAL A 14 -5.07 -19.72 11.82
C VAL A 14 -4.51 -19.78 10.40
N ALA A 15 -5.29 -19.30 9.43
CA ALA A 15 -4.83 -19.14 8.05
C ALA A 15 -3.92 -17.90 7.98
N VAL A 16 -2.61 -18.15 7.86
CA VAL A 16 -1.62 -17.09 7.64
C VAL A 16 -1.62 -16.75 6.15
N ILE A 17 -1.95 -15.50 5.82
CA ILE A 17 -2.05 -15.00 4.44
C ILE A 17 -0.69 -14.40 4.04
N PHE A 18 -0.08 -14.93 2.99
CA PHE A 18 1.17 -14.42 2.41
C PHE A 18 0.94 -13.97 0.96
N LEU A 19 1.71 -12.97 0.53
CA LEU A 19 1.90 -12.66 -0.88
C LEU A 19 2.97 -13.59 -1.45
N GLY A 20 2.56 -14.45 -2.38
CA GLY A 20 3.48 -15.31 -3.14
C GLY A 20 3.99 -14.61 -4.41
N SER A 21 5.24 -14.87 -4.77
CA SER A 21 5.83 -14.41 -6.03
C SER A 21 5.56 -15.44 -7.13
N VAL A 22 4.93 -15.03 -8.24
CA VAL A 22 4.77 -15.85 -9.45
C VAL A 22 5.66 -15.29 -10.55
N THR A 23 6.41 -16.14 -11.22
CA THR A 23 7.16 -15.80 -12.44
C THR A 23 6.24 -15.95 -13.65
N ALA A 24 5.84 -14.83 -14.27
CA ALA A 24 5.01 -14.83 -15.47
C ALA A 24 5.88 -14.92 -16.75
N GLN A 25 5.62 -15.91 -17.60
CA GLN A 25 6.18 -15.99 -18.95
C GLN A 25 5.19 -15.38 -19.96
N GLY A 26 5.66 -14.41 -20.76
CA GLY A 26 5.13 -14.09 -22.09
C GLY A 26 3.82 -13.30 -22.18
N LEU A 27 3.82 -12.01 -21.86
CA LEU A 27 2.79 -11.06 -22.30
C LEU A 27 3.42 -10.03 -23.27
N LYS A 28 2.81 -9.88 -24.45
CA LYS A 28 3.17 -8.83 -25.41
C LYS A 28 2.90 -7.47 -24.77
N ALA A 29 3.92 -6.63 -24.67
CA ALA A 29 3.83 -5.29 -24.10
C ALA A 29 3.00 -4.38 -24.98
N ILE A 30 1.78 -4.07 -24.55
CA ILE A 30 1.15 -2.79 -24.89
C ILE A 30 1.99 -1.76 -24.14
N ALA A 31 2.54 -0.76 -24.83
CA ALA A 31 3.30 0.32 -24.19
C ALA A 31 2.34 1.10 -23.27
N GLU A 32 2.28 0.71 -22.00
CA GLU A 32 1.51 1.37 -20.97
C GLU A 32 2.12 2.75 -20.77
N ALA A 33 1.33 3.81 -20.95
CA ALA A 33 1.81 5.17 -20.80
C ALA A 33 2.39 5.37 -19.40
N GLU A 34 3.50 6.11 -19.28
CA GLU A 34 4.11 6.35 -17.97
C GLU A 34 3.07 6.90 -16.99
N PRO A 35 3.02 6.38 -15.74
CA PRO A 35 2.16 6.89 -14.69
C PRO A 35 2.32 8.41 -14.53
N ILE A 36 1.20 9.12 -14.64
CA ILE A 36 1.17 10.58 -14.57
C ILE A 36 1.33 11.03 -13.11
N TRP A 37 2.30 11.92 -12.88
CA TRP A 37 2.52 12.56 -11.58
C TRP A 37 2.45 14.08 -11.75
N TYR A 38 1.73 14.76 -10.85
CA TYR A 38 1.61 16.21 -10.84
C TYR A 38 2.17 16.83 -9.57
N ASN A 39 2.84 17.97 -9.71
CA ASN A 39 3.25 18.77 -8.57
C ASN A 39 2.13 19.74 -8.14
N CYS A 40 1.45 19.43 -7.03
CA CYS A 40 0.36 20.24 -6.47
C CYS A 40 0.81 21.54 -5.78
N LEU A 41 2.12 21.79 -5.65
CA LEU A 41 2.67 22.99 -4.99
C LEU A 41 3.10 24.07 -5.98
N THR A 42 2.83 23.87 -7.27
CA THR A 42 3.16 24.84 -8.33
C THR A 42 2.11 25.95 -8.41
N ARG A 43 2.52 27.13 -8.87
CA ARG A 43 1.61 28.28 -9.12
C ARG A 43 0.97 28.26 -10.51
N GLU A 44 1.14 27.16 -11.24
CA GLU A 44 0.55 26.98 -12.57
C GLU A 44 -0.98 26.88 -12.45
N VAL A 45 -1.70 27.29 -13.50
CA VAL A 45 -3.14 27.03 -13.60
C VAL A 45 -3.39 25.53 -13.60
N PHE A 46 -4.30 25.06 -12.76
CA PHE A 46 -4.62 23.64 -12.70
C PHE A 46 -5.50 23.25 -13.88
N THR A 47 -5.00 22.34 -14.72
CA THR A 47 -5.86 21.62 -15.66
C THR A 47 -6.85 20.75 -14.87
N PRO A 48 -8.02 20.39 -15.45
CA PRO A 48 -8.96 19.50 -14.78
C PRO A 48 -8.33 18.17 -14.33
N GLU A 49 -7.40 17.64 -15.13
CA GLU A 49 -6.66 16.42 -14.80
C GLU A 49 -5.73 16.60 -13.58
N LYS A 50 -4.95 17.69 -13.55
CA LYS A 50 -4.08 18.04 -12.41
C LYS A 50 -4.89 18.27 -11.14
N GLN A 51 -6.04 18.94 -11.25
CA GLN A 51 -6.96 19.15 -10.13
C GLN A 51 -7.44 17.81 -9.55
N ALA A 52 -7.94 16.91 -10.39
CA ALA A 52 -8.39 15.59 -9.95
C ALA A 52 -7.26 14.77 -9.29
N TRP A 53 -6.04 14.84 -9.84
CA TRP A 53 -4.87 14.19 -9.24
C TRP A 53 -4.56 14.78 -7.85
N CYS A 54 -4.54 16.11 -7.73
CA CYS A 54 -4.24 16.79 -6.47
C CYS A 54 -5.31 16.59 -5.40
N ASP A 55 -6.58 16.50 -5.79
CA ASP A 55 -7.66 16.16 -4.88
C ASP A 55 -7.50 14.74 -4.33
N ARG A 56 -7.12 13.79 -5.19
CA ARG A 56 -6.82 12.41 -4.75
C ARG A 56 -5.59 12.35 -3.85
N TRP A 57 -4.54 13.09 -4.18
CA TRP A 57 -3.35 13.22 -3.33
C TRP A 57 -3.70 13.77 -1.95
N LYS A 58 -4.58 14.78 -1.87
CA LYS A 58 -5.05 15.35 -0.60
C LYS A 58 -5.84 14.34 0.24
N ILE A 59 -6.64 13.48 -0.39
CA ILE A 59 -7.33 12.37 0.30
C ILE A 59 -6.30 11.42 0.92
N LEU A 60 -5.27 11.03 0.16
CA LEU A 60 -4.21 10.14 0.66
C LEU A 60 -3.44 10.78 1.81
N GLN A 61 -3.08 12.06 1.69
CA GLN A 61 -2.40 12.82 2.74
C GLN A 61 -3.16 12.90 4.07
N ASN A 62 -4.48 12.72 4.05
CA ASN A 62 -5.30 12.74 5.27
C ASN A 62 -5.99 11.39 5.52
N GLY A 63 -5.50 10.33 4.86
CA GLY A 63 -6.04 8.98 4.95
C GLY A 63 -5.69 8.28 6.26
N THR A 64 -6.45 7.22 6.56
CA THR A 64 -6.15 6.31 7.67
C THR A 64 -5.48 5.05 7.12
N TYR A 65 -4.33 4.70 7.67
CA TYR A 65 -3.45 3.63 7.21
C TYR A 65 -3.24 2.58 8.29
N LEU A 66 -3.02 1.34 7.86
CA LEU A 66 -2.42 0.31 8.70
C LEU A 66 -0.90 0.42 8.59
N VAL A 67 -0.22 0.56 9.73
CA VAL A 67 1.23 0.75 9.80
C VAL A 67 1.81 -0.20 10.83
N PRO A 68 2.95 -0.84 10.55
CA PRO A 68 3.57 -1.73 11.51
C PRO A 68 4.08 -0.95 12.73
N SER A 69 3.85 -1.47 13.93
CA SER A 69 4.32 -0.87 15.19
C SER A 69 5.79 -1.19 15.51
N SER A 70 6.40 -2.12 14.78
CA SER A 70 7.83 -2.48 14.87
C SER A 70 8.42 -2.80 13.50
N LEU A 71 9.75 -2.92 13.39
CA LEU A 71 10.44 -3.32 12.15
C LEU A 71 10.76 -4.83 12.12
N ASP A 72 10.13 -5.62 12.99
CA ASP A 72 10.32 -7.07 13.03
C ASP A 72 9.72 -7.76 11.80
N LEU A 73 9.99 -9.06 11.65
CA LEU A 73 9.46 -9.86 10.54
C LEU A 73 7.93 -10.01 10.59
N ASN A 74 7.35 -10.04 11.79
CA ASN A 74 5.91 -10.22 12.02
C ASN A 74 5.39 -9.10 12.93
N PRO A 75 5.33 -7.85 12.42
CA PRO A 75 4.92 -6.73 13.24
C PRO A 75 3.41 -6.78 13.51
N GLN A 76 2.99 -6.22 14.64
CA GLN A 76 1.59 -5.84 14.81
C GLN A 76 1.30 -4.59 13.97
N TYR A 77 0.06 -4.43 13.53
CA TYR A 77 -0.37 -3.27 12.76
C TYR A 77 -1.29 -2.38 13.59
N ILE A 78 -1.00 -1.09 13.58
CA ILE A 78 -1.82 -0.05 14.20
C ILE A 78 -2.47 0.81 13.12
N LYS A 79 -3.63 1.41 13.45
CA LYS A 79 -4.27 2.40 12.59
C LYS A 79 -3.71 3.78 12.91
N VAL A 80 -3.26 4.51 11.90
CA VAL A 80 -2.83 5.90 12.02
C VAL A 80 -3.56 6.76 11.00
N THR A 81 -4.01 7.93 11.41
CA THR A 81 -4.57 8.93 10.48
C THR A 81 -3.50 9.97 10.21
N LEU A 82 -3.12 10.11 8.94
CA LEU A 82 -2.14 11.11 8.54
C LEU A 82 -2.76 12.51 8.57
N LYS A 83 -1.92 13.52 8.79
CA LYS A 83 -2.23 14.93 8.59
C LYS A 83 -1.22 15.48 7.60
N ASN A 84 -1.69 15.92 6.43
CA ASN A 84 -0.83 16.42 5.35
C ASN A 84 0.30 15.45 4.97
N GLY A 85 0.01 14.15 4.98
CA GLY A 85 0.92 13.08 4.60
C GLY A 85 1.83 12.59 5.70
N ARG A 86 1.67 13.07 6.95
CA ARG A 86 2.54 12.73 8.07
C ARG A 86 1.76 12.32 9.32
N TYR A 87 2.35 11.43 10.10
CA TYR A 87 1.94 11.11 11.46
C TYR A 87 3.17 11.05 12.34
N GLN A 88 3.05 11.55 13.56
CA GLN A 88 4.07 11.48 14.59
C GLN A 88 3.37 11.12 15.90
N GLN A 89 3.86 10.08 16.58
CA GLN A 89 3.42 9.74 17.92
C GLN A 89 3.93 10.78 18.93
N GLU A 90 3.20 10.97 20.03
CA GLU A 90 3.49 12.01 21.03
C GLU A 90 4.90 11.95 21.63
N ASP A 91 5.46 10.74 21.76
CA ASP A 91 6.83 10.54 22.27
C ASP A 91 7.93 10.91 21.27
N GLY A 92 7.55 11.24 20.03
CA GLY A 92 8.45 11.59 18.94
C GLY A 92 9.38 10.46 18.52
N LYS A 93 9.04 9.20 18.80
CA LYS A 93 9.84 8.04 18.37
C LYS A 93 9.25 7.36 17.16
N PHE A 94 7.94 7.48 16.92
CA PHE A 94 7.27 6.83 15.81
C PHE A 94 6.75 7.84 14.79
N PHE A 95 7.19 7.70 13.54
CA PHE A 95 6.79 8.57 12.44
C PHE A 95 6.37 7.78 11.22
N VAL A 96 5.39 8.32 10.50
CA VAL A 96 4.93 7.81 9.21
C VAL A 96 4.87 8.96 8.25
N GLU A 97 5.40 8.78 7.04
CA GLU A 97 5.38 9.79 6.00
C GLU A 97 5.06 9.19 4.64
N LEU A 98 4.05 9.71 3.96
CA LEU A 98 3.84 9.49 2.53
C LEU A 98 4.91 10.22 1.74
N VAL A 99 5.59 9.51 0.85
CA VAL A 99 6.67 10.10 0.05
C VAL A 99 6.06 10.83 -1.14
N ASN A 100 6.13 12.16 -1.13
CA ASN A 100 5.69 13.00 -2.24
C ASN A 100 6.79 13.15 -3.29
N GLN A 101 7.13 12.06 -3.98
CA GLN A 101 8.12 12.05 -5.06
C GLN A 101 7.53 11.41 -6.31
N LYS A 102 8.00 11.87 -7.48
CA LYS A 102 7.63 11.27 -8.77
C LYS A 102 7.89 9.76 -8.70
N GLY A 103 6.87 8.98 -9.03
CA GLY A 103 6.97 7.52 -9.08
C GLY A 103 6.72 6.75 -7.80
N TRP A 104 6.48 7.43 -6.66
CA TRP A 104 6.17 6.78 -5.38
C TRP A 104 4.68 6.52 -5.15
N MET A 105 3.84 6.96 -6.09
CA MET A 105 2.42 6.66 -6.12
C MET A 105 1.94 6.48 -7.55
N THR A 106 0.82 5.77 -7.68
CA THR A 106 0.07 5.64 -8.94
C THR A 106 -1.42 5.46 -8.64
N LEU A 107 -2.26 5.81 -9.60
CA LEU A 107 -3.72 5.70 -9.52
C LEU A 107 -4.23 4.77 -10.61
N GLY A 108 -5.25 3.97 -10.29
CA GLY A 108 -5.88 3.06 -11.23
C GLY A 108 -6.86 2.14 -10.54
N ASP A 109 -7.60 1.36 -11.29
CA ASP A 109 -8.61 0.44 -10.76
C ASP A 109 -7.93 -0.88 -10.35
N LEU A 110 -7.66 -1.05 -9.05
CA LEU A 110 -6.93 -2.22 -8.55
C LEU A 110 -7.89 -3.41 -8.38
N ASN A 111 -9.13 -3.15 -7.97
CA ASN A 111 -10.12 -4.18 -7.65
C ASN A 111 -11.11 -4.46 -8.79
N ASN A 112 -10.97 -3.79 -9.93
CA ASN A 112 -11.85 -3.86 -11.11
C ASN A 112 -13.31 -3.47 -10.81
N ASP A 113 -13.53 -2.49 -9.93
CA ASP A 113 -14.86 -1.99 -9.60
C ASP A 113 -15.27 -0.73 -10.39
N GLY A 114 -14.41 -0.30 -11.31
CA GLY A 114 -14.61 0.88 -12.15
C GLY A 114 -14.23 2.21 -11.47
N LYS A 115 -13.77 2.19 -10.22
CA LYS A 115 -13.29 3.37 -9.49
C LYS A 115 -11.77 3.41 -9.49
N LYS A 116 -11.22 4.62 -9.29
CA LYS A 116 -9.77 4.81 -9.18
C LYS A 116 -9.31 4.57 -7.75
N ASP A 117 -8.55 3.51 -7.56
CA ASP A 117 -7.76 3.26 -6.36
C ASP A 117 -6.39 3.94 -6.42
N ALA A 118 -5.59 3.76 -5.37
CA ALA A 118 -4.21 4.20 -5.34
C ALA A 118 -3.28 3.11 -4.82
N ALA A 119 -2.09 3.03 -5.39
CA ALA A 119 -0.95 2.40 -4.75
C ALA A 119 0.03 3.49 -4.30
N VAL A 120 0.48 3.42 -3.05
CA VAL A 120 1.35 4.45 -2.45
C VAL A 120 2.46 3.80 -1.65
N ILE A 121 3.63 4.46 -1.68
CA ILE A 121 4.76 4.10 -0.85
C ILE A 121 4.89 5.11 0.30
N PHE A 122 5.10 4.61 1.52
CA PHE A 122 5.36 5.42 2.71
C PHE A 122 6.58 4.90 3.47
N GLY A 123 7.21 5.80 4.23
CA GLY A 123 8.26 5.49 5.19
C GLY A 123 7.70 5.35 6.61
N VAL A 124 8.29 4.44 7.38
CA VAL A 124 8.06 4.31 8.83
C VAL A 124 9.39 4.44 9.53
N ALA A 125 9.48 5.36 10.50
CA ALA A 125 10.63 5.53 11.37
C ALA A 125 10.25 5.24 12.83
N LEU A 126 11.09 4.49 13.54
CA LEU A 126 10.88 4.12 14.96
C LEU A 126 11.87 4.79 15.91
N ASP A 127 12.64 5.77 15.44
CA ASP A 127 13.49 6.58 16.30
C ASP A 127 13.40 8.09 15.98
N PRO A 128 13.67 8.97 16.98
CA PRO A 128 13.58 10.43 16.82
C PRO A 128 14.52 11.01 15.76
N ASN A 129 15.57 10.28 15.41
CA ASN A 129 16.59 10.73 14.46
C ASN A 129 16.31 10.25 13.04
N GLY A 130 15.22 9.49 12.82
CA GLY A 130 14.88 8.90 11.54
C GLY A 130 15.98 7.97 10.99
N LYS A 131 16.80 7.36 11.86
CA LYS A 131 17.90 6.52 11.40
C LYS A 131 17.39 5.16 10.91
N SER A 132 16.43 4.60 11.63
CA SER A 132 15.78 3.32 11.36
C SER A 132 14.51 3.56 10.56
N VAL A 133 14.64 3.57 9.23
CA VAL A 133 13.53 3.79 8.30
C VAL A 133 13.32 2.55 7.46
N ALA A 134 12.11 2.01 7.48
CA ALA A 134 11.66 1.01 6.54
C ALA A 134 10.62 1.62 5.59
N THR A 135 10.62 1.15 4.36
CA THR A 135 9.73 1.59 3.30
C THR A 135 8.69 0.52 3.02
N TYR A 136 7.44 0.94 2.83
CA TYR A 136 6.29 0.07 2.67
C TYR A 136 5.44 0.47 1.48
N LEU A 137 4.88 -0.51 0.79
CA LEU A 137 3.84 -0.34 -0.22
C LEU A 137 2.48 -0.67 0.39
N THR A 138 1.47 0.15 0.12
CA THR A 138 0.07 -0.19 0.39
C THR A 138 -0.82 0.22 -0.78
N ALA A 139 -1.97 -0.42 -0.87
CA ALA A 139 -3.07 -0.01 -1.73
C ALA A 139 -4.14 0.68 -0.88
N MET A 140 -4.73 1.74 -1.44
CA MET A 140 -5.88 2.45 -0.89
C MET A 140 -7.05 2.27 -1.85
N LEU A 141 -8.03 1.47 -1.46
CA LEU A 141 -9.21 1.17 -2.28
C LEU A 141 -10.31 2.22 -2.06
N ASP A 142 -11.08 2.52 -3.10
CA ASP A 142 -12.28 3.35 -3.02
C ASP A 142 -13.55 2.51 -2.77
N VAL A 143 -13.82 2.19 -1.50
CA VAL A 143 -14.99 1.40 -1.13
C VAL A 143 -16.11 2.35 -0.73
N ASP A 144 -17.17 2.42 -1.53
CA ASP A 144 -18.33 3.30 -1.31
C ASP A 144 -17.93 4.78 -1.09
N SER A 145 -17.01 5.31 -1.91
CA SER A 145 -16.50 6.68 -1.80
C SER A 145 -15.71 6.95 -0.52
N LYS A 146 -15.28 5.89 0.18
CA LYS A 146 -14.45 5.97 1.37
C LYS A 146 -13.12 5.25 1.12
N PRO A 147 -11.98 5.94 1.32
CA PRO A 147 -10.66 5.34 1.13
C PRO A 147 -10.40 4.28 2.22
N ARG A 148 -9.98 3.09 1.81
CA ARG A 148 -9.65 1.97 2.70
C ARG A 148 -8.27 1.41 2.40
N ALA A 149 -7.34 1.61 3.33
CA ALA A 149 -5.97 1.11 3.21
C ALA A 149 -5.91 -0.41 3.45
N LEU A 150 -5.11 -1.10 2.64
CA LEU A 150 -4.78 -2.50 2.85
C LEU A 150 -3.58 -2.66 3.79
N ILE A 151 -3.36 -3.89 4.26
CA ILE A 151 -2.16 -4.24 5.02
C ILE A 151 -0.94 -4.00 4.11
N PRO A 152 0.04 -3.20 4.56
CA PRO A 152 1.18 -2.86 3.73
C PRO A 152 2.20 -3.99 3.65
N VAL A 153 2.99 -3.97 2.59
CA VAL A 153 4.11 -4.88 2.35
C VAL A 153 5.41 -4.14 2.54
N ARG A 154 6.34 -4.72 3.31
CA ARG A 154 7.68 -4.15 3.48
C ARG A 154 8.45 -4.30 2.16
N LEU A 155 8.94 -3.17 1.64
CA LEU A 155 9.77 -3.14 0.43
C LEU A 155 11.26 -3.25 0.75
N GLY A 156 11.66 -2.82 1.94
CA GLY A 156 13.04 -2.85 2.42
C GLY A 156 13.39 -1.61 3.23
N GLU A 157 14.67 -1.40 3.44
CA GLU A 157 15.21 -0.17 4.02
C GLU A 157 15.76 0.70 2.89
N ARG A 158 15.41 1.98 2.87
CA ARG A 158 15.98 2.99 1.95
C ARG A 158 16.05 2.53 0.50
N ILE A 159 14.90 2.12 -0.04
CA ILE A 159 14.80 1.65 -1.42
C ILE A 159 15.09 2.78 -2.42
N ILE A 160 15.57 2.41 -3.60
CA ILE A 160 15.70 3.31 -4.75
C ILE A 160 14.83 2.76 -5.87
N LEU A 161 14.03 3.61 -6.50
CA LEU A 161 13.19 3.23 -7.63
C LEU A 161 13.88 3.54 -8.95
N ASN A 162 13.77 2.64 -9.92
CA ASN A 162 14.15 2.85 -11.31
C ASN A 162 12.92 3.26 -12.13
N GLY A 163 12.33 4.41 -11.79
CA GLY A 163 11.10 4.92 -12.41
C GLY A 163 9.85 4.75 -11.55
N PRO A 164 8.66 5.00 -12.12
CA PRO A 164 7.41 4.99 -11.37
C PRO A 164 6.91 3.59 -11.04
N ILE A 165 6.19 3.46 -9.92
CA ILE A 165 5.36 2.27 -9.70
C ILE A 165 4.22 2.24 -10.73
N MET A 166 3.93 1.06 -11.27
CA MET A 166 2.96 0.87 -12.35
C MET A 166 1.82 -0.03 -11.89
N LEU A 167 0.62 0.21 -12.42
CA LEU A 167 -0.53 -0.69 -12.28
C LEU A 167 -0.80 -1.31 -13.63
N ASN A 168 -0.95 -2.63 -13.68
CA ASN A 168 -1.40 -3.30 -14.89
C ASN A 168 -2.91 -3.54 -14.86
N GLN A 169 -3.47 -3.93 -16.01
CA GLN A 169 -4.89 -4.23 -16.18
C GLN A 169 -5.40 -5.40 -15.32
N ALA A 170 -4.52 -6.21 -14.75
CA ALA A 170 -4.90 -7.29 -13.84
C ALA A 170 -4.98 -6.84 -12.36
N GLY A 171 -4.81 -5.54 -12.09
CA GLY A 171 -4.80 -5.00 -10.72
C GLY A 171 -3.51 -5.30 -9.95
N ALA A 172 -2.41 -5.62 -10.65
CA ALA A 172 -1.12 -5.86 -10.03
C ALA A 172 -0.26 -4.60 -10.04
N ILE A 173 0.48 -4.39 -8.94
CA ILE A 173 1.39 -3.27 -8.76
C ILE A 173 2.82 -3.73 -9.07
N THR A 174 3.48 -3.09 -10.03
CA THR A 174 4.90 -3.32 -10.31
C THR A 174 5.75 -2.22 -9.68
N VAL A 175 6.74 -2.61 -8.89
CA VAL A 175 7.72 -1.69 -8.29
C VAL A 175 9.09 -1.96 -8.92
N PRO A 176 9.64 -1.01 -9.71
CA PRO A 176 10.95 -1.15 -10.33
C PRO A 176 12.04 -0.72 -9.33
N PHE A 177 12.71 -1.68 -8.70
CA PHE A 177 13.83 -1.39 -7.78
C PHE A 177 15.12 -1.16 -8.56
N LEU A 178 15.84 -0.08 -8.24
CA LEU A 178 17.22 0.10 -8.66
C LEU A 178 18.16 -0.49 -7.61
N THR A 179 19.02 -1.40 -8.04
CA THR A 179 20.12 -1.94 -7.21
C THR A 179 21.47 -1.48 -7.75
N SER A 180 22.56 -1.83 -7.08
CA SER A 180 23.91 -1.53 -7.57
C SER A 180 24.31 -2.29 -8.84
N LYS A 181 23.55 -3.34 -9.21
CA LYS A 181 23.90 -4.23 -10.34
C LYS A 181 22.87 -4.19 -11.47
N GLU A 182 21.60 -4.03 -11.13
CA GLU A 182 20.51 -4.19 -12.08
C GLU A 182 19.21 -3.52 -11.59
N VAL A 183 18.22 -3.52 -12.48
CA VAL A 183 16.84 -3.14 -12.18
C VAL A 183 16.03 -4.41 -11.92
N ILE A 184 15.37 -4.49 -10.77
CA ILE A 184 14.53 -5.62 -10.38
C ILE A 184 13.08 -5.16 -10.32
N ASN A 185 12.24 -5.69 -11.20
CA ASN A 185 10.78 -5.48 -11.13
C ASN A 185 10.15 -6.50 -10.19
N ARG A 186 9.57 -6.04 -9.08
CA ARG A 186 8.73 -6.90 -8.22
C ARG A 186 7.26 -6.58 -8.46
N VAL A 187 6.47 -7.65 -8.62
CA VAL A 187 5.04 -7.56 -8.87
C VAL A 187 4.31 -7.96 -7.58
N TYR A 188 3.35 -7.13 -7.17
CA TYR A 188 2.50 -7.35 -6.01
C TYR A 188 1.05 -7.45 -6.49
N VAL A 189 0.39 -8.55 -6.13
CA VAL A 189 -1.02 -8.80 -6.49
C VAL A 189 -1.89 -8.67 -5.25
N MET A 190 -3.09 -8.13 -5.39
CA MET A 190 -4.06 -8.20 -4.31
C MET A 190 -4.61 -9.62 -4.22
N HIS A 191 -4.43 -10.27 -3.08
CA HIS A 191 -4.94 -11.62 -2.87
C HIS A 191 -6.48 -11.62 -2.89
N GLU A 192 -7.11 -12.52 -3.63
CA GLU A 192 -8.58 -12.58 -3.84
C GLU A 192 -9.38 -12.60 -2.53
N ALA A 193 -8.87 -13.27 -1.49
CA ALA A 193 -9.48 -13.29 -0.16
C ALA A 193 -9.64 -11.91 0.49
N LEU A 194 -8.81 -10.93 0.13
CA LEU A 194 -8.95 -9.54 0.58
C LEU A 194 -10.08 -8.83 -0.17
N LYS A 195 -10.28 -9.13 -1.46
CA LYS A 195 -11.42 -8.58 -2.24
C LYS A 195 -12.75 -9.00 -1.60
N GLU A 196 -12.89 -10.28 -1.25
CA GLU A 196 -14.13 -10.78 -0.65
C GLU A 196 -14.38 -10.28 0.78
N ASN A 197 -13.37 -10.23 1.65
CA ASN A 197 -13.56 -9.79 3.04
C ASN A 197 -13.82 -8.29 3.16
N ILE A 198 -13.33 -7.48 2.22
CA ILE A 198 -13.64 -6.05 2.18
C ILE A 198 -15.10 -5.82 1.78
N LEU A 199 -15.62 -6.61 0.83
CA LEU A 199 -17.03 -6.58 0.42
C LEU A 199 -17.97 -7.11 1.51
N LYS A 200 -17.56 -8.15 2.25
CA LYS A 200 -18.38 -8.79 3.31
C LYS A 200 -18.42 -8.02 4.65
N GLN A 201 -17.59 -6.99 4.84
CA GLN A 201 -17.61 -6.14 6.04
C GLN A 201 -18.54 -4.92 5.92
N GLN A 202 -19.43 -4.90 4.92
CA GLN A 202 -20.57 -3.99 4.87
C GLN A 202 -21.65 -4.48 5.88
N PRO A 203 -22.15 -3.60 6.78
CA PRO A 203 -23.33 -3.90 7.58
C PRO A 203 -24.60 -3.99 6.74
#